data_AF-A0A940LSC6-F1
#
_entry.id   AF-A0A940LSC6-F1
#
_cell.length_a   1.000
_cell.length_b   1.000
_cell.length_c   1.000
_cell.angle_alpha   90.00
_cell.angle_beta   90.00
_cell.angle_gamma   90.00
#
_symmetry.space_group_name_H-M   'P 1'
#
loop_
_entity.id
_entity.type
_entity.pdbx_description
1 polymer ?
#
loop_
_entity_poly.entity_id
_entity_poly.type
_entity_poly.pdbx_seq_one_letter_code
_entity_poly.pdbx_strand_id
1 'polypeptide(L)'
;MSAANPPSLPPLRFHAVSLAVAAIAGVSTFGATSVMLPPPAMFLGWVAFSLAGPSLRGGFANLGSFLMGLVFGLGTALTITALTPALGGLATPVAVSGVVVLVLSLRGLAPFNNPLAYFLGLTSFFYSGLAPAQSSFSILAAAGAIGAASAAIAALAERFVHGQGAPKFAAGPAVE
;
A
#
# COMPACT_ATOMS: atom_id res chain seq x y z
N MET A 1 4.48 15.36 -34.11
CA MET A 1 5.69 14.76 -33.50
C MET A 1 5.27 13.46 -32.85
N SER A 2 5.63 12.32 -33.43
CA SER A 2 5.34 11.00 -32.88
C SER A 2 6.36 10.73 -31.76
N ALA A 3 5.90 10.59 -30.52
CA ALA A 3 6.76 10.16 -29.42
C ALA A 3 7.23 8.73 -29.74
N ALA A 4 8.52 8.55 -29.99
CA ALA A 4 9.09 7.23 -30.18
C ALA A 4 8.76 6.36 -28.96
N ASN A 5 8.16 5.18 -29.19
CA ASN A 5 7.93 4.21 -28.13
C ASN A 5 9.26 3.89 -27.46
N PRO A 6 9.33 3.84 -26.12
CA PRO A 6 10.54 3.41 -25.44
C PRO A 6 10.93 2.00 -25.92
N PRO A 7 12.23 1.69 -26.01
CA PRO A 7 12.68 0.38 -26.47
C PRO A 7 12.09 -0.73 -25.60
N SER A 8 11.44 -1.71 -26.22
CA SER A 8 10.95 -2.90 -25.54
C SER A 8 12.12 -3.72 -25.03
N LEU A 9 11.96 -4.32 -23.84
CA LEU A 9 12.97 -5.23 -23.30
C LEU A 9 13.11 -6.43 -24.25
N PRO A 10 14.31 -7.00 -24.38
CA PRO A 10 14.46 -8.32 -24.98
C PRO A 10 13.49 -9.31 -24.30
N PRO A 11 12.77 -10.17 -25.05
CA PRO A 11 11.72 -11.04 -24.51
C PRO A 11 12.15 -11.84 -23.27
N LEU A 12 13.40 -12.32 -23.25
CA LEU A 12 13.96 -13.07 -22.13
C LEU A 12 13.99 -12.26 -20.82
N ARG A 13 14.37 -10.97 -20.87
CA ARG A 13 14.44 -10.11 -19.68
C ARG A 13 13.06 -9.77 -19.14
N PHE A 14 12.10 -9.54 -20.03
CA PHE A 14 10.71 -9.33 -19.66
C PHE A 14 10.15 -10.53 -18.89
N HIS A 15 10.34 -11.75 -19.41
CA HIS A 15 9.89 -12.95 -18.73
C HIS A 15 10.66 -13.23 -17.42
N ALA A 16 11.96 -12.93 -17.37
CA ALA A 16 12.76 -13.08 -16.15
C ALA A 16 12.27 -12.18 -15.02
N VAL A 17 11.92 -10.92 -15.31
CA VAL A 17 11.29 -10.00 -14.34
C VAL A 17 9.99 -10.60 -13.82
N SER A 18 9.09 -11.01 -14.72
CA SER A 18 7.80 -11.58 -14.33
C SER A 18 7.93 -12.81 -13.45
N LEU A 19 8.87 -13.71 -13.77
CA LEU A 19 9.15 -14.91 -12.96
C LEU A 19 9.71 -14.54 -11.57
N ALA A 20 10.60 -13.55 -11.49
CA ALA A 20 11.14 -13.10 -10.21
C ALA A 20 10.04 -12.49 -9.32
N VAL A 21 9.21 -11.60 -9.86
CA VAL A 21 8.09 -10.99 -9.13
C VAL A 21 7.10 -12.05 -8.68
N ALA A 22 6.75 -13.00 -9.56
CA ALA A 22 5.85 -14.11 -9.23
C ALA A 22 6.40 -15.01 -8.12
N ALA A 23 7.70 -15.35 -8.16
CA ALA A 23 8.35 -16.13 -7.11
C ALA A 23 8.32 -15.42 -5.75
N ILE A 24 8.63 -14.12 -5.73
CA ILE A 24 8.58 -13.31 -4.50
C ILE A 24 7.16 -13.25 -3.95
N ALA A 25 6.16 -13.00 -4.80
CA ALA A 25 4.76 -12.99 -4.41
C ALA A 25 4.30 -14.35 -3.85
N GLY A 26 4.72 -15.46 -4.47
CA GLY A 26 4.43 -16.82 -4.01
C GLY A 26 5.03 -17.12 -2.63
N VAL A 27 6.33 -16.85 -2.45
CA VAL A 27 7.02 -17.03 -1.15
C VAL A 27 6.41 -16.15 -0.07
N SER A 28 6.07 -14.90 -0.40
CA SER A 28 5.45 -13.97 0.56
C SER A 28 4.06 -14.43 0.98
N THR A 29 3.27 -14.91 0.01
CA THR A 29 1.93 -15.45 0.28
C THR A 29 2.03 -16.67 1.18
N PHE A 30 2.94 -17.62 0.88
CA PHE A 30 3.18 -18.78 1.73
C PHE A 30 3.63 -18.38 3.15
N GLY A 31 4.51 -17.39 3.26
CA GLY A 31 4.95 -16.86 4.56
C GLY A 31 3.78 -16.26 5.35
N ALA A 32 2.97 -15.40 4.72
CA ALA A 32 1.82 -14.78 5.35
C ALA A 32 0.79 -15.82 5.82
N THR A 33 0.45 -16.81 4.98
CA THR A 33 -0.51 -17.86 5.36
C THR A 33 0.04 -18.77 6.46
N SER A 34 1.35 -19.03 6.50
CA SER A 34 1.98 -19.85 7.54
C SER A 34 1.87 -19.24 8.94
N VAL A 35 1.75 -17.91 9.03
CA VAL A 35 1.49 -17.18 10.31
C VAL A 35 0.05 -16.66 10.40
N MET A 36 -0.87 -17.24 9.61
CA MET A 36 -2.30 -16.92 9.60
C MET A 36 -2.65 -15.45 9.31
N LEU A 37 -1.79 -14.75 8.58
CA LEU A 37 -2.06 -13.40 8.10
C LEU A 37 -2.86 -13.43 6.78
N PRO A 38 -3.82 -12.52 6.58
CA PRO A 38 -4.66 -12.52 5.39
C PRO A 38 -3.88 -12.08 4.13
N PRO A 39 -3.73 -12.95 3.11
CA PRO A 39 -3.05 -12.58 1.87
C PRO A 39 -3.65 -11.37 1.13
N PRO A 40 -4.98 -11.14 1.12
CA PRO A 40 -5.52 -9.93 0.50
C PRO A 40 -4.96 -8.64 1.09
N ALA A 41 -4.82 -8.54 2.42
CA ALA A 41 -4.25 -7.36 3.08
C ALA A 41 -2.76 -7.19 2.75
N MET A 42 -2.02 -8.30 2.63
CA MET A 42 -0.65 -8.30 2.15
C MET A 42 -0.55 -7.70 0.73
N PHE A 43 -1.37 -8.17 -0.22
CA PHE A 43 -1.37 -7.61 -1.56
C PHE A 43 -1.79 -6.14 -1.60
N LEU A 44 -2.72 -5.69 -0.76
CA LEU A 44 -3.07 -4.27 -0.67
C LEU A 44 -1.88 -3.42 -0.19
N GLY A 45 -1.08 -3.92 0.76
CA GLY A 45 0.18 -3.28 1.17
C GLY A 45 1.23 -3.24 0.05
N TRP A 46 1.35 -4.32 -0.73
CA TRP A 46 2.19 -4.38 -1.94
C TRP A 46 1.79 -3.29 -2.95
N VAL A 47 0.49 -3.18 -3.23
CA VAL A 47 -0.04 -2.19 -4.17
C VAL A 47 0.21 -0.78 -3.64
N ALA A 48 -0.06 -0.53 -2.36
CA ALA A 48 0.17 0.78 -1.74
C ALA A 48 1.63 1.22 -1.88
N PHE A 49 2.59 0.33 -1.61
CA PHE A 49 4.01 0.60 -1.84
C PHE A 49 4.30 0.93 -3.31
N SER A 50 3.77 0.13 -4.23
CA SER A 50 4.00 0.24 -5.67
C SER A 50 3.46 1.54 -6.30
N LEU A 51 2.52 2.23 -5.63
CA LEU A 51 2.01 3.53 -6.11
C LEU A 51 3.10 4.60 -6.25
N ALA A 52 4.25 4.46 -5.59
CA ALA A 52 5.38 5.40 -5.69
C ALA A 52 6.26 5.18 -6.94
N GLY A 53 5.98 4.16 -7.75
CA GLY A 53 6.82 3.76 -8.87
C GLY A 53 8.25 3.44 -8.42
N PRO A 54 9.30 4.04 -9.02
CA PRO A 54 10.69 3.69 -8.72
C PRO A 54 11.20 4.27 -7.39
N SER A 55 10.43 5.03 -6.62
CA SER A 55 10.91 5.62 -5.37
C SER A 55 10.69 4.67 -4.18
N LEU A 56 11.75 4.06 -3.64
CA LEU A 56 11.66 3.25 -2.42
C LEU A 56 11.19 4.07 -1.22
N ARG A 57 11.74 5.29 -1.06
CA ARG A 57 11.32 6.23 -0.01
C ARG A 57 9.84 6.59 -0.14
N GLY A 58 9.39 6.86 -1.38
CA GLY A 58 7.98 7.11 -1.66
C GLY A 58 7.12 5.89 -1.36
N GLY A 59 7.59 4.68 -1.64
CA GLY A 59 6.85 3.44 -1.37
C GLY A 59 6.63 3.22 0.12
N PHE A 60 7.65 3.46 0.95
CA PHE A 60 7.49 3.40 2.41
C PHE A 60 6.66 4.56 2.98
N ALA A 61 6.70 5.75 2.36
CA ALA A 61 5.78 6.82 2.71
C ALA A 61 4.32 6.43 2.42
N ASN A 62 4.06 5.79 1.27
CA ASN A 62 2.74 5.25 0.94
C ASN A 62 2.32 4.11 1.88
N LEU A 63 3.24 3.27 2.36
CA LEU A 63 2.94 2.31 3.43
C LEU A 63 2.45 3.04 4.69
N GLY A 64 3.05 4.17 5.06
CA GLY A 64 2.55 4.99 6.17
C GLY A 64 1.12 5.50 5.93
N SER A 65 0.80 5.99 4.72
CA SER A 65 -0.57 6.35 4.35
C SER A 65 -1.53 5.16 4.40
N PHE A 66 -1.10 3.97 3.97
CA PHE A 66 -1.87 2.74 4.09
C PHE A 66 -2.17 2.38 5.56
N LEU A 67 -1.17 2.45 6.44
CA LEU A 67 -1.33 2.19 7.87
C LEU A 67 -2.28 3.18 8.52
N MET A 68 -2.19 4.47 8.17
CA MET A 68 -3.16 5.47 8.61
C MET A 68 -4.56 5.20 8.06
N GLY A 69 -4.67 4.70 6.82
CA GLY A 69 -5.93 4.23 6.26
C GLY A 69 -6.58 3.11 7.08
N LEU A 70 -5.79 2.17 7.63
CA LEU A 70 -6.29 1.15 8.57
C LEU A 70 -6.81 1.79 9.87
N VAL A 71 -6.09 2.78 10.41
CA VAL A 71 -6.53 3.53 11.61
C VAL A 71 -7.85 4.25 11.34
N PHE A 72 -7.98 4.88 10.17
CA PHE A 72 -9.21 5.53 9.77
C PHE A 72 -10.35 4.53 9.55
N GLY A 73 -10.08 3.34 9.01
CA GLY A 73 -11.08 2.28 8.87
C GLY A 73 -11.62 1.84 10.23
N LEU A 74 -10.73 1.58 11.17
CA LEU A 74 -11.08 1.27 12.56
C LEU A 74 -11.91 2.39 13.19
N GLY A 75 -11.44 3.64 13.12
CA GLY A 75 -12.16 4.79 13.65
C GLY A 75 -13.52 5.01 13.00
N THR A 76 -13.64 4.77 11.68
CA THR A 76 -14.90 4.87 10.95
C THR A 76 -15.88 3.81 11.43
N ALA A 77 -15.45 2.56 11.61
CA ALA A 77 -16.32 1.51 12.13
C ALA A 77 -16.83 1.81 13.54
N LEU A 78 -15.97 2.31 14.43
CA LEU A 78 -16.37 2.76 15.76
C LEU A 78 -17.38 3.93 15.70
N THR A 79 -17.15 4.88 14.78
CA THR A 79 -18.05 6.01 14.54
C THR A 79 -19.42 5.54 14.04
N ILE A 80 -19.47 4.56 13.15
CA ILE A 80 -20.73 3.96 12.67
C ILE A 80 -21.52 3.37 13.85
N THR A 81 -20.87 2.57 14.70
CA THR A 81 -21.51 2.00 15.89
C THR A 81 -22.05 3.08 16.83
N ALA A 82 -21.28 4.14 17.06
CA ALA A 82 -21.71 5.25 17.91
C ALA A 82 -22.87 6.07 17.33
N LEU A 83 -22.94 6.23 16.00
CA LEU A 83 -23.99 6.99 15.32
C LEU A 83 -25.27 6.18 15.08
N THR A 84 -25.19 4.85 15.08
CA THR A 84 -26.32 3.96 14.76
C THR A 84 -27.56 4.22 15.63
N PRO A 85 -27.46 4.43 16.97
CA PRO A 85 -28.63 4.70 17.80
C PRO A 85 -29.39 5.98 17.43
N ALA A 86 -28.68 6.99 16.91
CA ALA A 86 -29.27 8.30 16.58
C ALA A 86 -29.69 8.40 15.10
N LEU A 87 -28.91 7.82 14.18
CA LEU A 87 -29.05 8.00 12.74
C LEU A 87 -29.57 6.76 12.01
N GLY A 88 -29.65 5.61 12.68
CA GLY A 88 -30.05 4.34 12.07
C GLY A 88 -29.22 4.03 10.82
N GLY A 89 -29.91 3.76 9.70
CA GLY A 89 -29.28 3.46 8.41
C GLY A 89 -28.42 4.59 7.83
N LEU A 90 -28.56 5.83 8.30
CA LEU A 90 -27.73 6.96 7.85
C LEU A 90 -26.35 7.02 8.53
N ALA A 91 -26.11 6.24 9.59
CA ALA A 91 -24.83 6.24 10.29
C ALA A 91 -23.65 5.91 9.35
N THR A 92 -23.80 4.88 8.50
CA THR A 92 -22.79 4.48 7.53
C THR A 92 -22.46 5.56 6.50
N PRO A 93 -23.41 6.09 5.70
CA PRO A 93 -23.10 7.11 4.70
C PRO A 93 -22.54 8.40 5.32
N VAL A 94 -22.97 8.79 6.52
CA VAL A 94 -22.42 9.96 7.23
C VAL A 94 -20.96 9.71 7.62
N ALA A 95 -20.65 8.58 8.26
CA ALA A 95 -19.29 8.26 8.67
C ALA A 95 -18.35 8.10 7.47
N VAL A 96 -18.80 7.43 6.40
CA VAL A 96 -18.03 7.27 5.15
C VAL A 96 -17.77 8.61 4.49
N SER A 97 -18.76 9.51 4.43
CA SER A 97 -18.57 10.86 3.90
C SER A 97 -17.53 11.63 4.72
N GLY A 98 -17.59 11.54 6.04
CA GLY A 98 -16.63 12.17 6.94
C GLY A 98 -15.19 11.69 6.72
N VAL A 99 -14.97 10.37 6.65
CA VAL A 99 -13.62 9.83 6.44
C VAL A 99 -13.08 10.14 5.04
N VAL A 100 -13.93 10.21 4.01
CA VAL A 100 -13.51 10.66 2.68
C VAL A 100 -13.06 12.12 2.70
N VAL A 101 -13.83 13.02 3.34
CA VAL A 101 -13.42 14.42 3.51
C VAL A 101 -12.09 14.52 4.25
N LEU A 102 -11.91 13.73 5.31
CA LEU A 102 -10.66 13.65 6.07
C LEU A 102 -9.50 13.23 5.15
N VAL A 103 -9.60 12.08 4.49
CA VAL A 103 -8.53 11.55 3.61
C VAL A 103 -8.17 12.53 2.50
N LEU A 104 -9.18 13.15 1.87
CA LEU A 104 -8.94 14.14 0.82
C LEU A 104 -8.36 15.44 1.37
N SER A 105 -8.57 15.78 2.64
CA SER A 105 -7.93 16.94 3.27
C SER A 105 -6.45 16.68 3.58
N LEU A 106 -6.08 15.44 3.88
CA LEU A 106 -4.70 15.03 4.16
C LEU A 106 -3.79 14.99 2.92
N ARG A 107 -4.34 15.15 1.71
CA ARG A 107 -3.55 15.20 0.45
C ARG A 107 -2.53 16.35 0.42
N GLY A 108 -2.65 17.35 1.29
CA GLY A 108 -1.69 18.44 1.44
C GLY A 108 -0.51 18.14 2.37
N LEU A 109 -0.53 17.04 3.14
CA LEU A 109 0.42 16.79 4.23
C LEU A 109 1.49 15.77 3.83
N ALA A 110 2.59 16.26 3.24
CA ALA A 110 3.76 15.44 2.97
C ALA A 110 4.41 14.94 4.28
N PRO A 111 4.98 13.71 4.30
CA PRO A 111 5.11 12.75 3.20
C PRO A 111 3.91 11.80 3.04
N PHE A 112 2.91 11.85 3.93
CA PHE A 112 1.77 10.93 3.94
C PHE A 112 0.58 11.51 3.17
N ASN A 113 0.78 11.86 1.90
CA ASN A 113 -0.19 12.62 1.13
C ASN A 113 -0.78 11.84 -0.05
N ASN A 114 -0.86 10.51 0.04
CA ASN A 114 -1.38 9.67 -1.03
C ASN A 114 -2.79 9.13 -0.73
N PRO A 115 -3.87 9.78 -1.22
CA PRO A 115 -5.25 9.33 -1.05
C PRO A 115 -5.48 7.87 -1.43
N LEU A 116 -4.86 7.39 -2.51
CA LEU A 116 -5.05 6.01 -2.96
C LEU A 116 -4.50 5.02 -1.93
N ALA A 117 -3.34 5.30 -1.34
CA ALA A 117 -2.78 4.46 -0.28
C ALA A 117 -3.67 4.46 0.98
N TYR A 118 -4.23 5.61 1.37
CA TYR A 118 -5.23 5.67 2.45
C TYR A 118 -6.46 4.81 2.15
N PHE A 119 -7.00 4.91 0.93
CA PHE A 119 -8.16 4.11 0.52
C PHE A 119 -7.86 2.61 0.49
N LEU A 120 -6.66 2.19 0.08
CA LEU A 120 -6.25 0.78 0.18
C LEU A 120 -6.25 0.28 1.62
N GLY A 121 -5.82 1.10 2.58
CA GLY A 121 -5.92 0.80 4.02
C GLY A 121 -7.37 0.69 4.49
N LEU A 122 -8.21 1.67 4.15
CA LEU A 122 -9.65 1.64 4.44
C LEU A 122 -10.32 0.37 3.88
N THR A 123 -10.08 0.07 2.60
CA THR A 123 -10.58 -1.13 1.94
C THR A 123 -10.07 -2.39 2.62
N SER A 124 -8.78 -2.45 2.99
CA SER A 124 -8.23 -3.58 3.71
C SER A 124 -8.95 -3.84 5.03
N PHE A 125 -9.29 -2.78 5.78
CA PHE A 125 -10.02 -2.91 7.04
C PHE A 125 -11.44 -3.41 6.81
N PHE A 126 -12.24 -2.72 5.99
CA PHE A 126 -13.65 -3.08 5.78
C PHE A 126 -13.84 -4.43 5.09
N TYR A 127 -12.96 -4.78 4.14
CA TYR A 127 -13.03 -6.05 3.43
C TYR A 127 -12.59 -7.25 4.29
N SER A 128 -11.79 -7.02 5.34
CA SER A 128 -11.35 -8.09 6.23
C SER A 128 -12.49 -8.76 7.00
N GLY A 129 -13.61 -8.06 7.20
CA GLY A 129 -14.72 -8.52 8.04
C GLY A 129 -14.36 -8.67 9.52
N LEU A 130 -13.18 -8.20 9.94
CA LEU A 130 -12.74 -8.28 11.34
C LEU A 130 -13.50 -7.28 12.21
N ALA A 131 -13.67 -7.63 13.49
CA ALA A 131 -14.25 -6.72 14.47
C ALA A 131 -13.37 -5.47 14.64
N PRO A 132 -13.95 -4.29 14.94
CA PRO A 132 -13.17 -3.07 15.19
C PRO A 132 -12.42 -3.17 16.52
N ALA A 133 -11.16 -3.62 16.45
CA ALA A 133 -10.26 -3.80 17.58
C ALA A 133 -8.80 -3.52 17.20
N GLN A 134 -7.97 -3.26 18.21
CA GLN A 134 -6.53 -3.03 18.03
C GLN A 134 -5.80 -4.27 17.45
N SER A 135 -6.29 -5.47 17.75
CA SER A 135 -5.78 -6.72 17.16
C SER A 135 -6.01 -6.76 15.65
N SER A 136 -7.17 -6.32 15.17
CA SER A 136 -7.49 -6.25 13.75
C SER A 136 -6.56 -5.30 13.01
N PHE A 137 -6.24 -4.15 13.60
CA PHE A 137 -5.20 -3.26 13.07
C PHE A 137 -3.86 -3.99 12.96
N SER A 138 -3.43 -4.66 14.03
CA SER A 138 -2.11 -5.32 14.09
C SER A 138 -1.97 -6.43 13.04
N ILE A 139 -3.03 -7.24 12.84
CA ILE A 139 -3.08 -8.30 11.83
C ILE A 139 -2.95 -7.71 10.42
N LEU A 140 -3.76 -6.70 10.09
CA LEU A 140 -3.77 -6.10 8.76
C LEU A 140 -2.51 -5.28 8.48
N ALA A 141 -1.99 -4.57 9.50
CA ALA A 141 -0.74 -3.83 9.42
C ALA A 141 0.45 -4.75 9.18
N ALA A 142 0.52 -5.87 9.91
CA ALA A 142 1.58 -6.87 9.71
C ALA A 142 1.52 -7.48 8.31
N ALA A 143 0.33 -7.89 7.85
CA ALA A 143 0.13 -8.41 6.50
C ALA A 143 0.56 -7.37 5.44
N GLY A 144 0.07 -6.14 5.55
CA GLY A 144 0.41 -5.06 4.62
C GLY A 144 1.89 -4.68 4.62
N ALA A 145 2.55 -4.71 5.78
CA ALA A 145 3.98 -4.46 5.91
C ALA A 145 4.81 -5.56 5.21
N ILE A 146 4.42 -6.84 5.36
CA ILE A 146 5.02 -7.93 4.60
C ILE A 146 4.87 -7.66 3.11
N GLY A 147 3.66 -7.31 2.65
CA GLY A 147 3.41 -7.01 1.25
C GLY A 147 4.26 -5.88 0.69
N ALA A 148 4.38 -4.78 1.43
CA ALA A 148 5.21 -3.65 1.05
C ALA A 148 6.71 -4.00 1.02
N ALA A 149 7.19 -4.79 1.99
CA ALA A 149 8.57 -5.28 2.00
C ALA A 149 8.84 -6.18 0.79
N SER A 150 7.92 -7.09 0.47
CA SER A 150 8.02 -7.95 -0.70
C SER A 150 7.98 -7.18 -2.02
N ALA A 151 7.16 -6.13 -2.11
CA ALA A 151 7.15 -5.21 -3.25
C ALA A 151 8.50 -4.49 -3.41
N ALA A 152 9.11 -4.07 -2.31
CA ALA A 152 10.44 -3.45 -2.33
C ALA A 152 11.51 -4.45 -2.84
N ILE A 153 11.46 -5.70 -2.38
CA ILE A 153 12.36 -6.77 -2.85
C ILE A 153 12.15 -7.03 -4.35
N ALA A 154 10.90 -7.08 -4.81
CA ALA A 154 10.58 -7.25 -6.23
C ALA A 154 11.10 -6.09 -7.09
N ALA A 155 10.91 -4.85 -6.63
CA ALA A 155 11.44 -3.66 -7.31
C ALA A 155 12.98 -3.65 -7.36
N LEU A 156 13.65 -4.21 -6.35
CA LEU A 156 15.10 -4.40 -6.39
C LEU A 156 15.51 -5.49 -7.39
N ALA A 157 14.82 -6.64 -7.38
CA ALA A 157 15.07 -7.73 -8.32
C ALA A 157 14.90 -7.29 -9.78
N GLU A 158 13.86 -6.49 -10.06
CA GLU A 158 13.65 -5.86 -11.37
C GLU A 158 14.87 -5.05 -11.80
N ARG A 159 15.37 -4.15 -10.94
CA ARG A 159 16.55 -3.32 -11.26
C ARG A 159 17.79 -4.15 -11.59
N PHE A 160 18.02 -5.23 -10.84
CA PHE A 160 19.12 -6.15 -11.09
C PHE A 160 18.98 -6.82 -12.47
N VAL A 161 17.80 -7.31 -12.84
CA VAL A 161 17.54 -7.93 -14.16
C VAL A 161 17.67 -6.90 -15.30
N HIS A 162 17.29 -5.65 -15.05
CA HIS A 162 17.46 -4.55 -15.99
C HIS A 162 18.91 -4.07 -16.13
N GLY A 163 19.83 -4.50 -15.27
CA GLY A 163 21.24 -4.10 -15.29
C GLY A 163 21.48 -2.64 -14.86
N GLN A 164 20.51 -2.01 -14.19
CA GLN A 164 20.71 -0.69 -13.59
C GLN A 164 21.37 -0.89 -12.22
N GLY A 165 22.64 -0.50 -12.09
CA GLY A 165 23.42 -0.65 -10.86
C GLY A 165 22.76 -0.02 -9.62
N ALA A 166 23.18 -0.48 -8.44
CA ALA A 166 22.69 -0.06 -7.12
C ALA A 166 22.54 1.48 -6.99
N PRO A 167 21.57 1.99 -6.19
CA PRO A 167 21.31 3.41 -6.08
C PRO A 167 22.60 4.17 -5.73
N LYS A 168 23.01 5.10 -6.61
CA LYS A 168 23.92 6.17 -6.18
C LYS A 168 23.15 6.98 -5.15
N PHE A 169 23.59 6.94 -3.90
CA PHE A 169 23.14 7.87 -2.89
C PHE A 169 23.51 9.28 -3.39
N ALA A 170 22.56 9.97 -4.01
CA ALA A 170 22.72 11.37 -4.36
C ALA A 170 22.78 12.13 -3.04
N ALA A 171 24.00 12.50 -2.63
CA ALA A 171 24.19 13.61 -1.71
C ALA A 171 23.46 14.81 -2.34
N GLY A 172 22.52 15.39 -1.59
CA GLY A 172 21.79 16.57 -2.04
C GLY A 172 22.76 17.69 -2.43
N PRO A 173 22.37 18.58 -3.35
CA PRO A 173 23.24 19.68 -3.75
C PRO A 173 23.63 20.50 -2.53
N ALA A 174 24.93 20.78 -2.41
CA ALA A 174 25.42 21.80 -1.51
C ALA A 174 24.71 23.11 -1.88
N VAL A 175 24.07 23.72 -0.89
CA VAL A 175 23.46 25.04 -1.00
C VAL A 175 24.63 26.03 -1.10
N GLU A 176 24.78 26.68 -2.26
CA GLU A 176 25.47 27.98 -2.39
C GLU A 176 24.48 29.11 -2.13
#